data_AF-A0A950MT71-F1
#
_entry.id   AF-A0A950MT71-F1
#
_cell.length_a   1.000
_cell.length_b   1.000
_cell.length_c   1.000
_cell.angle_alpha   90.00
_cell.angle_beta   90.00
_cell.angle_gamma   90.00
#
_symmetry.space_group_name_H-M   'P 1'
#
loop_
_entity.id
_entity.type
_entity.pdbx_description
1 polymer ?
#
loop_
_entity_poly.entity_id
_entity_poly.type
_entity_poly.pdbx_seq_one_letter_code
_entity_poly.pdbx_strand_id
1 'polypeptide(L)'
;MKTCARLWFAAAFVAAVPLTVQAQHFPPPLDEPAPAAQAAPEQPAQAPKKKKAEKRAAKPAQQDQPPIVNLPVEPDGQPPPADAAPPGAAPRATGHASAAPPHTVACSGAFAKNSSHIRLAQFFGPQNLAYTEVNGAQNSKLQASVLFPKDPKRHLEVMWTNESSRAGTSVIAINGQSTWTGPKGLHLGMPIATVEKLNGKPFQLAGFDQDNAGAALDWQGGALEKIPGGCKMSVRLVPDPKASEDARKEAGGPTLMSSDATVRAVKPIVAEILIGY
;
A
#
# COMPACT_ATOMS: atom_id res chain seq x y z
N MET A 1 -65.00 -22.62 -35.44
CA MET A 1 -64.28 -21.33 -35.33
C MET A 1 -65.11 -20.38 -34.47
N LYS A 2 -64.50 -19.94 -33.35
CA LYS A 2 -64.80 -18.78 -32.49
C LYS A 2 -66.25 -18.56 -31.99
N THR A 3 -66.45 -18.97 -30.74
CA THR A 3 -67.56 -18.62 -29.84
C THR A 3 -67.51 -17.15 -29.46
N CYS A 4 -68.67 -16.50 -29.47
CA CYS A 4 -68.92 -15.15 -28.98
C CYS A 4 -69.49 -15.27 -27.56
N ALA A 5 -68.91 -14.61 -26.56
CA ALA A 5 -69.48 -14.54 -25.21
C ALA A 5 -69.28 -13.15 -24.60
N ARG A 6 -70.39 -12.69 -24.01
CA ARG A 6 -70.77 -11.32 -23.66
C ARG A 6 -69.99 -10.75 -22.48
N LEU A 7 -69.72 -9.45 -22.58
CA LEU A 7 -69.27 -8.57 -21.50
C LEU A 7 -70.29 -8.54 -20.34
N TRP A 8 -69.77 -8.59 -19.12
CA TRP A 8 -70.42 -8.03 -17.93
C TRP A 8 -69.54 -6.89 -17.42
N PHE A 9 -70.12 -5.69 -17.35
CA PHE A 9 -69.57 -4.55 -16.61
C PHE A 9 -69.88 -4.73 -15.13
N ALA A 10 -68.85 -4.75 -14.29
CA ALA A 10 -68.97 -4.52 -12.86
C ALA A 10 -68.09 -3.32 -12.50
N ALA A 11 -68.73 -2.20 -12.18
CA ALA A 11 -68.11 -1.00 -11.65
C ALA A 11 -67.63 -1.27 -10.21
N ALA A 12 -66.32 -1.15 -9.98
CA ALA A 12 -65.75 -1.16 -8.64
C ALA A 12 -65.53 0.28 -8.17
N PHE A 13 -66.20 0.63 -7.08
CA PHE A 13 -66.03 1.87 -6.33
C PHE A 13 -64.58 2.02 -5.84
N VAL A 14 -63.96 3.17 -6.13
CA VAL A 14 -62.69 3.58 -5.54
C VAL A 14 -62.99 4.19 -4.17
N ALA A 15 -62.70 3.45 -3.10
CA ALA A 15 -62.60 4.01 -1.75
C ALA A 15 -61.14 4.38 -1.48
N ALA A 16 -60.83 5.68 -1.46
CA ALA A 16 -59.54 6.20 -1.07
C ALA A 16 -59.41 6.17 0.46
N VAL A 17 -58.52 5.34 0.98
CA VAL A 17 -58.09 5.36 2.38
C VAL A 17 -56.76 6.12 2.45
N PRO A 18 -56.63 7.20 3.24
CA PRO A 18 -55.33 7.84 3.43
C PRO A 18 -54.45 6.95 4.32
N LEU A 19 -53.34 6.47 3.76
CA LEU A 19 -52.24 5.91 4.54
C LEU A 19 -51.51 7.06 5.24
N THR A 20 -51.74 7.19 6.55
CA THR A 20 -50.86 7.94 7.44
C THR A 20 -49.54 7.18 7.56
N VAL A 21 -48.48 7.71 6.94
CA VAL A 21 -47.11 7.24 7.14
C VAL A 21 -46.64 7.70 8.53
N GLN A 22 -46.48 6.75 9.45
CA GLN A 22 -45.72 6.97 10.67
C GLN A 22 -44.24 7.13 10.31
N ALA A 23 -43.70 8.33 10.53
CA ALA A 23 -42.27 8.60 10.44
C ALA A 23 -41.56 7.82 11.56
N GLN A 24 -40.72 6.86 11.18
CA GLN A 24 -39.79 6.23 12.09
C GLN A 24 -38.71 7.24 12.50
N HIS A 25 -38.42 7.28 13.79
CA HIS A 25 -37.42 8.15 14.41
C HIS A 25 -36.02 7.84 13.86
N PHE A 26 -35.43 8.81 13.15
CA PHE A 26 -33.99 8.89 12.94
C PHE A 26 -33.33 9.61 14.14
N PRO A 27 -32.17 9.15 14.65
CA PRO A 27 -31.40 9.92 15.62
C PRO A 27 -30.81 11.19 14.97
N PRO A 28 -30.62 12.29 15.73
CA PRO A 28 -30.06 13.52 15.20
C PRO A 28 -28.56 13.38 14.85
N PRO A 29 -28.05 14.14 13.88
CA PRO A 29 -26.62 14.20 13.56
C PRO A 29 -25.84 14.90 14.68
N LEU A 30 -24.66 14.34 14.99
CA LEU A 30 -23.66 14.97 15.86
C LEU A 30 -22.96 16.13 15.13
N ASP A 31 -22.63 17.14 15.91
CA ASP A 31 -22.27 18.52 15.54
C ASP A 31 -21.23 18.72 14.43
N GLU A 32 -21.59 19.54 13.45
CA GLU A 32 -20.67 20.24 12.54
C GLU A 32 -20.24 21.57 13.20
N PRO A 33 -18.95 21.93 13.27
CA PRO A 33 -18.51 23.19 13.88
C PRO A 33 -18.79 24.38 12.95
N ALA A 34 -19.53 25.37 13.47
CA ALA A 34 -19.82 26.63 12.80
C ALA A 34 -18.56 27.49 12.51
N PRO A 35 -18.56 28.31 11.45
CA PRO A 35 -17.42 29.16 11.11
C PRO A 35 -17.30 30.36 12.07
N ALA A 36 -16.08 30.62 12.53
CA ALA A 36 -15.76 31.72 13.43
C ALA A 36 -15.97 33.09 12.76
N ALA A 37 -16.80 33.93 13.38
CA ALA A 37 -16.96 35.33 13.04
C ALA A 37 -15.72 36.15 13.43
N GLN A 38 -15.34 37.08 12.56
CA GLN A 38 -14.21 38.00 12.73
C GLN A 38 -14.58 39.11 13.72
N ALA A 39 -13.69 39.38 14.69
CA ALA A 39 -13.74 40.57 15.54
C ALA A 39 -12.53 41.48 15.24
N ALA A 40 -12.81 42.78 15.08
CA ALA A 40 -11.84 43.86 14.87
C ALA A 40 -11.20 44.34 16.21
N PRO A 41 -10.12 45.15 16.18
CA PRO A 41 -9.06 45.13 17.19
C PRO A 41 -9.19 46.19 18.29
N GLU A 42 -8.70 45.90 19.49
CA GLU A 42 -8.43 46.92 20.52
C GLU A 42 -7.09 46.66 21.24
N GLN A 43 -6.38 47.76 21.50
CA GLN A 43 -4.96 47.87 21.87
C GLN A 43 -4.75 48.01 23.42
N PRO A 44 -3.49 48.06 23.93
CA PRO A 44 -3.08 47.29 25.11
C PRO A 44 -2.95 48.08 26.43
N ALA A 45 -3.03 47.41 27.59
CA ALA A 45 -2.46 47.91 28.84
C ALA A 45 -2.15 46.83 29.92
N GLN A 46 -0.86 46.73 30.22
CA GLN A 46 -0.21 46.68 31.55
C GLN A 46 -0.29 45.42 32.46
N ALA A 47 0.91 45.01 32.89
CA ALA A 47 1.21 43.96 33.86
C ALA A 47 1.18 44.47 35.33
N PRO A 48 1.12 43.54 36.30
CA PRO A 48 1.92 43.68 37.51
C PRO A 48 2.76 42.45 37.86
N LYS A 49 3.69 42.69 38.78
CA LYS A 49 4.98 42.02 39.01
C LYS A 49 4.94 40.81 39.95
N LYS A 50 5.83 39.86 39.64
CA LYS A 50 6.63 38.92 40.47
C LYS A 50 6.38 38.84 41.99
N LYS A 51 6.32 37.60 42.51
CA LYS A 51 7.08 37.19 43.71
C LYS A 51 7.78 35.84 43.49
N LYS A 52 9.07 35.82 43.88
CA LYS A 52 10.00 34.70 43.96
C LYS A 52 9.58 33.70 45.05
N ALA A 53 9.88 32.42 44.84
CA ALA A 53 10.39 31.54 45.88
C ALA A 53 11.35 30.52 45.23
N GLU A 54 12.28 30.04 46.03
CA GLU A 54 13.63 29.67 45.64
C GLU A 54 13.83 28.15 45.59
N LYS A 55 14.73 27.76 44.69
CA LYS A 55 15.55 26.54 44.61
C LYS A 55 15.37 25.46 45.67
N ARG A 56 15.23 24.22 45.20
CA ARG A 56 16.01 23.10 45.75
C ARG A 56 16.55 22.25 44.61
N ALA A 57 17.87 22.24 44.49
CA ALA A 57 18.62 21.35 43.62
C ALA A 57 18.71 19.96 44.26
N ALA A 58 18.53 18.91 43.45
CA ALA A 58 19.05 17.58 43.71
C ALA A 58 19.50 16.95 42.37
N LYS A 59 20.68 16.35 42.44
CA LYS A 59 21.59 15.86 41.40
C LYS A 59 21.05 14.61 40.65
N PRO A 60 21.52 14.28 39.43
CA PRO A 60 20.90 13.27 38.57
C PRO A 60 21.22 11.84 39.02
N ALA A 61 20.20 10.99 39.03
CA ALA A 61 20.33 9.55 39.21
C ALA A 61 20.56 8.87 37.86
N GLN A 62 21.61 8.08 37.86
CA GLN A 62 22.21 7.35 36.75
C GLN A 62 21.33 6.19 36.26
N GLN A 63 21.56 5.83 35.00
CA GLN A 63 21.00 4.70 34.28
C GLN A 63 21.25 3.36 35.00
N ASP A 64 20.17 2.63 35.31
CA ASP A 64 20.25 1.22 35.67
C ASP A 64 20.34 0.37 34.39
N GLN A 65 21.57 -0.07 34.08
CA GLN A 65 21.82 -1.19 33.16
C GLN A 65 21.63 -2.52 33.92
N PRO A 66 21.07 -3.56 33.29
CA PRO A 66 21.00 -4.89 33.90
C PRO A 66 22.40 -5.51 34.05
N PRO A 67 22.62 -6.34 35.08
CA PRO A 67 23.95 -6.82 35.44
C PRO A 67 24.53 -7.77 34.39
N ILE A 68 25.75 -7.46 33.97
CA ILE A 68 26.65 -8.32 33.21
C ILE A 68 27.14 -9.42 34.15
N VAL A 69 26.81 -10.66 33.82
CA VAL A 69 27.38 -11.85 34.47
C VAL A 69 28.77 -12.10 33.89
N ASN A 70 29.80 -11.75 34.67
CA ASN A 70 31.17 -12.20 34.44
C ASN A 70 31.35 -13.59 35.06
N LEU A 71 31.63 -14.58 34.21
CA LEU A 71 32.15 -15.89 34.61
C LEU A 71 33.61 -16.02 34.11
N PRO A 72 34.44 -16.85 34.77
CA PRO A 72 35.88 -16.62 34.90
C PRO A 72 36.69 -16.92 33.63
N VAL A 73 37.79 -16.17 33.50
CA VAL A 73 38.94 -16.49 32.66
C VAL A 73 39.83 -17.48 33.42
N GLU A 74 40.13 -18.62 32.80
CA GLU A 74 41.28 -19.47 33.15
C GLU A 74 42.24 -19.57 31.94
N PRO A 75 43.54 -19.80 32.17
CA PRO A 75 44.63 -19.38 31.27
C PRO A 75 45.11 -20.46 30.28
N ASP A 76 45.83 -19.96 29.27
CA ASP A 76 46.74 -20.59 28.30
C ASP A 76 46.89 -22.12 28.29
N GLY A 77 46.59 -22.71 27.12
CA GLY A 77 46.91 -24.10 26.78
C GLY A 77 46.98 -24.32 25.26
N GLN A 78 48.21 -24.40 24.74
CA GLN A 78 48.70 -24.71 23.39
C GLN A 78 47.84 -25.69 22.54
N PRO A 79 47.65 -25.47 21.22
CA PRO A 79 47.03 -26.46 20.32
C PRO A 79 48.00 -27.61 19.94
N PRO A 80 47.53 -28.87 19.82
CA PRO A 80 48.32 -29.97 19.28
C PRO A 80 48.33 -29.98 17.73
N PRO A 81 49.30 -30.67 17.10
CA PRO A 81 49.69 -30.44 15.71
C PRO A 81 48.78 -31.12 14.68
N ALA A 82 48.91 -30.63 13.44
CA ALA A 82 48.31 -31.16 12.23
C ALA A 82 48.89 -32.53 11.86
N ASP A 83 48.00 -33.47 11.52
CA ASP A 83 48.31 -34.61 10.64
C ASP A 83 47.20 -34.75 9.59
N ALA A 84 47.62 -35.13 8.37
CA ALA A 84 46.88 -35.04 7.13
C ALA A 84 46.06 -36.30 6.78
N ALA A 85 44.80 -36.08 6.31
CA ALA A 85 44.03 -36.67 5.18
C ALA A 85 43.96 -38.23 4.95
N PRO A 86 42.92 -38.84 4.28
CA PRO A 86 42.19 -38.29 3.12
C PRO A 86 40.65 -38.67 3.08
N PRO A 87 39.91 -38.65 1.94
CA PRO A 87 38.69 -37.83 1.79
C PRO A 87 37.39 -38.66 1.71
N GLY A 88 36.48 -38.48 2.67
CA GLY A 88 35.11 -38.99 2.59
C GLY A 88 34.13 -37.86 2.26
N ALA A 89 33.65 -37.81 1.02
CA ALA A 89 32.66 -36.84 0.57
C ALA A 89 31.31 -37.06 1.26
N ALA A 90 30.99 -36.24 2.27
CA ALA A 90 29.63 -36.00 2.70
C ALA A 90 29.15 -34.68 2.06
N PRO A 91 28.01 -34.65 1.34
CA PRO A 91 27.54 -33.43 0.71
C PRO A 91 27.08 -32.45 1.79
N ARG A 92 27.82 -31.35 1.96
CA ARG A 92 27.31 -30.16 2.62
C ARG A 92 26.03 -29.75 1.89
N ALA A 93 24.91 -29.80 2.60
CA ALA A 93 23.67 -29.17 2.17
C ALA A 93 23.98 -27.69 1.93
N THR A 94 24.11 -27.32 0.65
CA THR A 94 24.07 -25.93 0.23
C THR A 94 22.65 -25.45 0.47
N GLY A 95 22.45 -24.77 1.60
CA GLY A 95 21.30 -23.90 1.77
C GLY A 95 21.37 -22.84 0.69
N HIS A 96 20.73 -23.09 -0.45
CA HIS A 96 20.37 -22.05 -1.39
C HIS A 96 19.32 -21.19 -0.68
N ALA A 97 19.77 -20.23 0.14
CA ALA A 97 19.02 -19.01 0.32
C ALA A 97 18.87 -18.44 -1.09
N SER A 98 17.67 -18.60 -1.67
CA SER A 98 17.35 -18.04 -2.97
C SER A 98 17.46 -16.53 -2.83
N ALA A 99 18.63 -16.00 -3.20
CA ALA A 99 18.85 -14.57 -3.29
C ALA A 99 17.94 -14.09 -4.41
N ALA A 100 16.83 -13.45 -4.03
CA ALA A 100 16.01 -12.73 -4.99
C ALA A 100 16.95 -11.78 -5.78
N PRO A 101 16.75 -11.61 -7.11
CA PRO A 101 17.52 -10.66 -7.91
C PRO A 101 17.65 -9.32 -7.18
N PRO A 102 18.76 -8.57 -7.36
CA PRO A 102 19.14 -7.45 -6.49
C PRO A 102 18.05 -6.39 -6.29
N HIS A 103 17.04 -6.32 -7.16
CA HIS A 103 15.88 -5.43 -7.05
C HIS A 103 14.52 -6.17 -7.14
N THR A 104 14.28 -7.17 -6.27
CA THR A 104 12.95 -7.79 -6.12
C THR A 104 12.34 -7.43 -4.78
N VAL A 105 11.10 -6.94 -4.78
CA VAL A 105 10.30 -6.75 -3.56
C VAL A 105 9.67 -8.08 -3.18
N ALA A 106 10.17 -8.67 -2.10
CA ALA A 106 9.58 -9.85 -1.48
C ALA A 106 8.71 -9.46 -0.29
N CYS A 107 7.66 -10.22 0.00
CA CYS A 107 6.78 -10.02 1.16
C CYS A 107 7.41 -10.49 2.48
N SER A 108 8.69 -10.16 2.68
CA SER A 108 9.54 -10.67 3.75
C SER A 108 10.80 -9.81 3.90
N GLY A 109 11.61 -10.10 4.92
CA GLY A 109 12.92 -9.46 5.10
C GLY A 109 12.81 -7.94 5.24
N ALA A 110 13.60 -7.19 4.46
CA ALA A 110 13.61 -5.72 4.48
C ALA A 110 12.26 -5.10 4.08
N PHE A 111 11.38 -5.86 3.44
CA PHE A 111 10.06 -5.42 2.97
C PHE A 111 8.90 -6.14 3.67
N ALA A 112 9.16 -6.85 4.78
CA ALA A 112 8.13 -7.49 5.57
C ALA A 112 7.17 -6.48 6.22
N LYS A 113 5.96 -6.92 6.60
CA LYS A 113 4.96 -6.10 7.31
C LYS A 113 5.52 -5.36 8.53
N ASN A 114 6.44 -5.95 9.27
CA ASN A 114 7.07 -5.37 10.46
C ASN A 114 8.41 -4.64 10.18
N SER A 115 8.69 -4.26 8.93
CA SER A 115 9.88 -3.49 8.59
C SER A 115 9.81 -2.04 9.08
N SER A 116 10.91 -1.31 8.91
CA SER A 116 11.05 0.10 9.28
C SER A 116 12.07 0.80 8.40
N HIS A 117 12.07 2.14 8.42
CA HIS A 117 13.08 2.95 7.75
C HIS A 117 14.51 2.57 8.19
N ILE A 118 14.71 2.31 9.48
CA ILE A 118 16.01 1.88 10.01
C ILE A 118 16.41 0.52 9.42
N ARG A 119 15.47 -0.43 9.31
CA ARG A 119 15.73 -1.72 8.67
C ARG A 119 16.11 -1.54 7.21
N LEU A 120 15.41 -0.68 6.46
CA LEU A 120 15.80 -0.37 5.07
C LEU A 120 17.22 0.23 5.01
N ALA A 121 17.56 1.17 5.90
CA ALA A 121 18.89 1.77 5.96
C ALA A 121 19.99 0.73 6.28
N GLN A 122 19.72 -0.25 7.14
CA GLN A 122 20.66 -1.33 7.45
C GLN A 122 20.92 -2.24 6.24
N PHE A 123 19.88 -2.53 5.45
CA PHE A 123 19.99 -3.43 4.29
C PHE A 123 20.55 -2.73 3.04
N PHE A 124 20.14 -1.50 2.77
CA PHE A 124 20.48 -0.79 1.52
C PHE A 124 21.53 0.31 1.71
N GLY A 125 21.88 0.62 2.96
CA GLY A 125 22.77 1.71 3.35
C GLY A 125 22.01 3.03 3.50
N PRO A 126 22.27 3.81 4.57
CA PRO A 126 21.55 5.06 4.84
C PRO A 126 21.76 6.11 3.74
N GLN A 127 22.90 6.11 3.04
CA GLN A 127 23.17 7.03 1.92
C GLN A 127 22.27 6.81 0.70
N ASN A 128 21.65 5.62 0.61
CA ASN A 128 20.75 5.25 -0.49
C ASN A 128 19.27 5.42 -0.11
N LEU A 129 18.98 6.01 1.04
CA LEU A 129 17.63 6.15 1.57
C LEU A 129 17.37 7.61 1.95
N ALA A 130 16.21 8.12 1.54
CA ALA A 130 15.71 9.42 1.99
C ALA A 130 14.31 9.25 2.57
N TYR A 131 13.92 10.11 3.50
CA TYR A 131 12.53 10.25 3.92
C TYR A 131 12.02 11.58 3.39
N THR A 132 11.08 11.53 2.44
CA THR A 132 10.65 12.69 1.67
C THR A 132 9.23 12.52 1.15
N GLU A 133 8.65 13.63 0.70
CA GLU A 133 7.37 13.62 0.00
C GLU A 133 7.47 12.94 -1.36
N VAL A 134 6.47 12.12 -1.67
CA VAL A 134 6.23 11.47 -2.96
C VAL A 134 4.81 11.76 -3.43
N ASN A 135 4.51 11.48 -4.70
CA ASN A 135 3.17 11.64 -5.24
C ASN A 135 2.27 10.51 -4.76
N GLY A 136 1.12 10.85 -4.19
CA GLY A 136 0.06 9.90 -3.87
C GLY A 136 -1.05 9.88 -4.92
N ALA A 137 -2.13 9.19 -4.60
CA ALA A 137 -3.35 9.18 -5.41
C ALA A 137 -3.94 10.59 -5.54
N GLN A 138 -4.62 10.87 -6.66
CA GLN A 138 -5.37 12.12 -6.89
C GLN A 138 -4.55 13.40 -6.65
N ASN A 139 -3.27 13.40 -7.05
CA ASN A 139 -2.34 14.52 -6.86
C ASN A 139 -2.04 14.88 -5.39
N SER A 140 -2.33 13.98 -4.44
CA SER A 140 -1.91 14.15 -3.04
C SER A 140 -0.38 14.00 -2.88
N LYS A 141 0.13 14.44 -1.73
CA LYS A 141 1.52 14.23 -1.30
C LYS A 141 1.54 13.31 -0.09
N LEU A 142 2.45 12.34 -0.10
CA LEU A 142 2.62 11.35 0.98
C LEU A 142 4.07 11.33 1.43
N GLN A 143 4.32 11.17 2.73
CA GLN A 143 5.66 10.94 3.22
C GLN A 143 6.05 9.47 3.02
N ALA A 144 7.19 9.23 2.39
CA ALA A 144 7.70 7.88 2.15
C ALA A 144 9.20 7.79 2.42
N SER A 145 9.65 6.58 2.74
CA SER A 145 11.05 6.22 2.63
C SER A 145 11.36 5.82 1.20
N VAL A 146 12.16 6.64 0.51
CA VAL A 146 12.53 6.46 -0.89
C VAL A 146 13.92 5.85 -0.98
N LEU A 147 13.99 4.63 -1.51
CA LEU A 147 15.24 3.97 -1.87
C LEU A 147 15.74 4.50 -3.21
N PHE A 148 17.03 4.81 -3.27
CA PHE A 148 17.74 5.35 -4.42
C PHE A 148 17.03 6.56 -5.06
N PRO A 149 16.75 7.64 -4.29
CA PRO A 149 15.96 8.79 -4.76
C PRO A 149 16.59 9.53 -5.97
N LYS A 150 17.89 9.33 -6.21
CA LYS A 150 18.64 9.94 -7.32
C LYS A 150 18.78 9.04 -8.54
N ASP A 151 18.32 7.79 -8.47
CA ASP A 151 18.40 6.82 -9.57
C ASP A 151 16.98 6.37 -9.96
N PRO A 152 16.41 6.91 -11.06
CA PRO A 152 15.06 6.57 -11.49
C PRO A 152 14.84 5.08 -11.77
N LYS A 153 15.89 4.33 -12.13
CA LYS A 153 15.80 2.89 -12.41
C LYS A 153 15.79 2.05 -11.15
N ARG A 154 16.27 2.59 -10.03
CA ARG A 154 16.33 1.92 -8.73
C ARG A 154 15.39 2.54 -7.70
N HIS A 155 14.61 3.53 -8.11
CA HIS A 155 13.63 4.21 -7.27
C HIS A 155 12.58 3.24 -6.72
N LEU A 156 12.38 3.25 -5.41
CA LEU A 156 11.34 2.47 -4.73
C LEU A 156 10.81 3.25 -3.54
N GLU A 157 9.50 3.37 -3.42
CA GLU A 157 8.85 4.13 -2.35
C GLU A 157 8.25 3.17 -1.32
N VAL A 158 8.47 3.44 -0.03
CA VAL A 158 7.93 2.66 1.08
C VAL A 158 7.20 3.58 2.05
N MET A 159 5.89 3.38 2.16
CA MET A 159 5.01 4.08 3.08
C MET A 159 4.76 3.24 4.33
N TRP A 160 4.54 3.92 5.46
CA TRP A 160 4.50 3.30 6.78
C TRP A 160 3.11 3.44 7.41
N THR A 161 2.65 2.39 8.09
CA THR A 161 1.42 2.42 8.90
C THR A 161 1.60 3.38 10.08
N ASN A 162 2.77 3.38 10.71
CA ASN A 162 3.16 4.42 11.65
C ASN A 162 4.16 5.35 10.98
N GLU A 163 3.65 6.46 10.45
CA GLU A 163 4.46 7.47 9.75
C GLU A 163 5.49 8.10 10.69
N SER A 164 5.10 8.50 11.91
CA SER A 164 5.96 9.19 12.88
C SER A 164 7.21 8.39 13.26
N SER A 165 7.05 7.07 13.47
CA SER A 165 8.16 6.17 13.76
C SER A 165 8.76 5.53 12.51
N ARG A 166 8.16 5.77 11.33
CA ARG A 166 8.51 5.17 10.03
C ARG A 166 8.64 3.64 10.13
N ALA A 167 7.61 3.01 10.69
CA ALA A 167 7.59 1.58 10.99
C ALA A 167 6.24 0.94 10.64
N GLY A 168 6.28 -0.37 10.39
CA GLY A 168 5.15 -1.14 9.88
C GLY A 168 4.93 -0.81 8.40
N THR A 169 5.39 -1.65 7.49
CA THR A 169 5.24 -1.39 6.05
C THR A 169 3.75 -1.39 5.71
N SER A 170 3.25 -0.26 5.20
CA SER A 170 1.86 -0.13 4.74
C SER A 170 1.76 -0.47 3.26
N VAL A 171 2.53 0.23 2.43
CA VAL A 171 2.52 0.08 0.98
C VAL A 171 3.94 0.27 0.46
N ILE A 172 4.32 -0.53 -0.52
CA ILE A 172 5.51 -0.33 -1.35
C ILE A 172 5.04 -0.04 -2.76
N ALA A 173 5.54 1.04 -3.37
CA ALA A 173 5.20 1.43 -4.73
C ALA A 173 6.40 1.27 -5.67
N ILE A 174 6.16 0.57 -6.78
CA ILE A 174 7.05 0.51 -7.94
C ILE A 174 6.37 1.32 -9.05
N ASN A 175 6.99 2.43 -9.47
CA ASN A 175 6.41 3.37 -10.43
C ASN A 175 7.50 4.06 -11.27
N GLY A 176 7.09 4.92 -12.21
CA GLY A 176 8.01 5.72 -13.02
C GLY A 176 8.90 4.86 -13.92
N GLN A 177 10.22 4.99 -13.75
CA GLN A 177 11.23 4.27 -14.55
C GLN A 177 11.83 3.08 -13.78
N SER A 178 11.26 2.74 -12.63
CA SER A 178 11.79 1.72 -11.74
C SER A 178 11.89 0.35 -12.41
N THR A 179 13.01 -0.33 -12.19
CA THR A 179 13.29 -1.68 -12.68
C THR A 179 13.08 -2.74 -11.61
N TRP A 180 12.57 -2.35 -10.45
CA TRP A 180 12.19 -3.28 -9.40
C TRP A 180 11.08 -4.22 -9.87
N THR A 181 11.19 -5.48 -9.47
CA THR A 181 10.15 -6.49 -9.69
C THR A 181 9.36 -6.71 -8.41
N GLY A 182 8.05 -6.82 -8.53
CA GLY A 182 7.17 -7.28 -7.47
C GLY A 182 7.11 -8.81 -7.40
N PRO A 183 6.35 -9.35 -6.42
CA PRO A 183 6.04 -10.77 -6.34
C PRO A 183 5.54 -11.34 -7.67
N LYS A 184 5.84 -12.62 -7.92
CA LYS A 184 5.53 -13.33 -9.18
C LYS A 184 6.19 -12.74 -10.44
N GLY A 185 7.15 -11.84 -10.28
CA GLY A 185 7.86 -11.21 -11.39
C GLY A 185 7.05 -10.10 -12.06
N LEU A 186 6.07 -9.50 -11.37
CA LEU A 186 5.40 -8.29 -11.86
C LEU A 186 6.42 -7.17 -12.04
N HIS A 187 6.34 -6.41 -13.13
CA HIS A 187 7.19 -5.26 -13.38
C HIS A 187 6.48 -4.24 -14.28
N LEU A 188 7.01 -3.01 -14.30
CA LEU A 188 6.47 -1.93 -15.13
C LEU A 188 6.60 -2.25 -16.62
N GLY A 189 5.67 -1.72 -17.41
CA GLY A 189 5.59 -1.93 -18.86
C GLY A 189 5.01 -3.27 -19.29
N MET A 190 4.66 -4.15 -18.36
CA MET A 190 4.07 -5.44 -18.68
C MET A 190 2.71 -5.27 -19.39
N PRO A 191 2.48 -5.92 -20.56
CA PRO A 191 1.18 -5.90 -21.22
C PRO A 191 0.11 -6.61 -20.38
N ILE A 192 -1.13 -6.14 -20.44
CA ILE A 192 -2.25 -6.74 -19.69
C ILE A 192 -2.40 -8.26 -19.92
N ALA A 193 -2.17 -8.74 -21.14
CA ALA A 193 -2.22 -10.17 -21.47
C ALA A 193 -1.14 -10.99 -20.72
N THR A 194 0.00 -10.38 -20.41
CA THR A 194 1.03 -11.02 -19.57
C THR A 194 0.62 -11.01 -18.10
N VAL A 195 -0.01 -9.95 -17.62
CA VAL A 195 -0.57 -9.89 -16.25
C VAL A 195 -1.63 -10.98 -16.05
N GLU A 196 -2.52 -11.19 -17.03
CA GLU A 196 -3.51 -12.28 -16.98
C GLU A 196 -2.86 -13.66 -16.94
N LYS A 197 -1.78 -13.88 -17.71
CA LYS A 197 -1.03 -15.14 -17.67
C LYS A 197 -0.41 -15.37 -16.29
N LEU A 198 0.15 -14.32 -15.66
CA LEU A 198 0.66 -14.41 -14.29
C LEU A 198 -0.45 -14.66 -13.28
N ASN A 199 -1.62 -14.06 -13.49
CA ASN A 199 -2.81 -14.30 -12.67
C ASN A 199 -3.45 -15.67 -12.92
N GLY A 200 -3.19 -16.28 -14.08
CA GLY A 200 -3.80 -17.51 -14.54
C GLY A 200 -5.20 -17.34 -15.15
N LYS A 201 -5.78 -16.13 -15.10
CA LYS A 201 -7.11 -15.82 -15.65
C LYS A 201 -7.35 -14.30 -15.79
N PRO A 202 -8.38 -13.89 -16.55
CA PRO A 202 -8.84 -12.50 -16.57
C PRO A 202 -9.24 -12.00 -15.19
N PHE A 203 -9.08 -10.69 -14.98
CA PHE A 203 -9.35 -9.97 -13.73
C PHE A 203 -10.18 -8.70 -14.00
N GLN A 204 -10.80 -8.14 -12.97
CA GLN A 204 -11.55 -6.88 -13.07
C GLN A 204 -10.65 -5.68 -12.85
N LEU A 205 -10.90 -4.61 -13.60
CA LEU A 205 -10.25 -3.32 -13.45
C LEU A 205 -11.25 -2.17 -13.54
N ALA A 206 -10.91 -1.02 -12.96
CA ALA A 206 -11.64 0.21 -13.20
C ALA A 206 -11.48 0.65 -14.65
N GLY A 207 -12.53 1.21 -15.26
CA GLY A 207 -12.41 1.83 -16.59
C GLY A 207 -11.40 2.97 -16.59
N PHE A 208 -10.88 3.31 -17.76
CA PHE A 208 -9.78 4.28 -17.89
C PHE A 208 -10.21 5.75 -17.74
N ASP A 209 -11.50 6.01 -17.52
CA ASP A 209 -12.11 7.32 -17.27
C ASP A 209 -12.46 7.58 -15.80
N GLN A 210 -12.21 6.60 -14.92
CA GLN A 210 -12.46 6.69 -13.48
C GLN A 210 -11.32 7.42 -12.74
N ASP A 211 -11.58 7.90 -11.52
CA ASP A 211 -10.53 8.52 -10.68
C ASP A 211 -9.38 7.54 -10.36
N ASN A 212 -9.69 6.25 -10.25
CA ASN A 212 -8.74 5.15 -10.09
C ASN A 212 -8.49 4.43 -11.42
N ALA A 213 -8.47 5.17 -12.54
CA ALA A 213 -8.37 4.65 -13.90
C ALA A 213 -7.38 3.49 -14.06
N GLY A 214 -7.87 2.37 -14.59
CA GLY A 214 -7.07 1.20 -14.89
C GLY A 214 -6.53 0.43 -13.68
N ALA A 215 -6.95 0.76 -12.46
CA ALA A 215 -6.59 -0.02 -11.27
C ALA A 215 -7.26 -1.40 -11.29
N ALA A 216 -6.50 -2.45 -10.97
CA ALA A 216 -7.07 -3.78 -10.72
C ALA A 216 -7.99 -3.73 -9.48
N LEU A 217 -9.23 -4.20 -9.65
CA LEU A 217 -10.26 -4.21 -8.62
C LEU A 217 -10.41 -5.58 -7.97
N ASP A 218 -10.37 -6.63 -8.79
CA ASP A 218 -10.54 -8.01 -8.33
C ASP A 218 -9.77 -8.97 -9.23
N TRP A 219 -8.90 -9.78 -8.63
CA TRP A 219 -8.09 -10.81 -9.30
C TRP A 219 -8.89 -12.06 -9.69
N GLN A 220 -10.18 -12.12 -9.32
CA GLN A 220 -11.14 -13.14 -9.69
C GLN A 220 -10.75 -14.55 -9.22
N GLY A 221 -10.14 -14.70 -8.05
CA GLY A 221 -9.63 -15.99 -7.57
C GLY A 221 -8.30 -16.41 -8.18
N GLY A 222 -7.63 -15.52 -8.92
CA GLY A 222 -6.38 -15.79 -9.60
C GLY A 222 -5.16 -15.81 -8.68
N ALA A 223 -4.00 -16.14 -9.27
CA ALA A 223 -2.75 -16.33 -8.55
C ALA A 223 -2.19 -15.03 -7.94
N LEU A 224 -2.63 -13.84 -8.37
CA LEU A 224 -2.22 -12.56 -7.81
C LEU A 224 -3.04 -12.14 -6.57
N GLU A 225 -4.15 -12.82 -6.29
CA GLU A 225 -4.95 -12.59 -5.08
C GLU A 225 -4.27 -13.14 -3.81
N LYS A 226 -3.47 -14.20 -3.97
CA LYS A 226 -2.81 -14.92 -2.87
C LYS A 226 -1.30 -14.85 -3.01
N ILE A 227 -0.69 -13.86 -2.34
CA ILE A 227 0.77 -13.74 -2.28
C ILE A 227 1.29 -14.27 -0.93
N PRO A 228 2.25 -15.20 -0.94
CA PRO A 228 2.93 -15.64 0.28
C PRO A 228 3.56 -14.45 1.03
N GLY A 229 3.53 -14.48 2.37
CA GLY A 229 4.02 -13.38 3.21
C GLY A 229 2.95 -12.33 3.55
N GLY A 230 1.70 -12.53 3.09
CA GLY A 230 0.55 -11.75 3.53
C GLY A 230 0.37 -10.40 2.81
N CYS A 231 1.11 -10.15 1.74
CA CYS A 231 0.88 -8.97 0.92
C CYS A 231 -0.39 -9.10 0.07
N LYS A 232 -0.93 -7.95 -0.31
CA LYS A 232 -1.92 -7.80 -1.38
C LYS A 232 -1.30 -7.04 -2.54
N MET A 233 -1.45 -7.57 -3.76
CA MET A 233 -0.99 -6.88 -4.97
C MET A 233 -2.12 -6.03 -5.53
N SER A 234 -1.77 -4.84 -6.00
CA SER A 234 -2.57 -4.08 -6.94
C SER A 234 -1.66 -3.59 -8.06
N VAL A 235 -2.22 -3.47 -9.25
CA VAL A 235 -1.57 -2.85 -10.40
C VAL A 235 -2.47 -1.77 -10.95
N ARG A 236 -1.88 -0.71 -11.47
CA ARG A 236 -2.59 0.27 -12.29
C ARG A 236 -2.06 0.21 -13.71
N LEU A 237 -2.97 0.01 -14.64
CA LEU A 237 -2.67 0.00 -16.06
C LEU A 237 -2.97 1.35 -16.69
N VAL A 238 -2.24 1.68 -17.75
CA VAL A 238 -2.51 2.85 -18.59
C VAL A 238 -2.66 2.42 -20.04
N PRO A 239 -3.59 3.03 -20.81
CA PRO A 239 -3.69 2.82 -22.25
C PRO A 239 -2.38 3.15 -22.97
N ASP A 240 -2.10 2.44 -24.08
CA ASP A 240 -1.03 2.82 -24.99
C ASP A 240 -1.21 4.28 -25.40
N PRO A 241 -0.20 5.16 -25.27
CA PRO A 241 -0.24 6.54 -25.75
C PRO A 241 -0.77 6.69 -27.19
N LYS A 242 -0.58 5.68 -28.04
CA LYS A 242 -1.00 5.65 -29.45
C LYS A 242 -2.44 5.14 -29.67
N ALA A 243 -3.15 4.69 -28.63
CA ALA A 243 -4.56 4.31 -28.75
C ALA A 243 -5.41 5.53 -29.12
N SER A 244 -6.35 5.36 -30.06
CA SER A 244 -7.26 6.42 -30.50
C SER A 244 -8.16 6.92 -29.36
N GLU A 245 -8.62 8.16 -29.46
CA GLU A 245 -9.53 8.75 -28.48
C GLU A 245 -10.83 7.94 -28.35
N ASP A 246 -11.41 7.49 -29.47
CA ASP A 246 -12.59 6.65 -29.47
C ASP A 246 -12.36 5.34 -28.71
N ALA A 247 -11.24 4.64 -28.96
CA ALA A 247 -10.92 3.40 -28.26
C ALA A 247 -10.73 3.62 -26.75
N ARG A 248 -10.12 4.75 -26.35
CA ARG A 248 -9.98 5.13 -24.93
C ARG A 248 -11.33 5.38 -24.28
N LYS A 249 -12.23 6.08 -24.97
CA LYS A 249 -13.59 6.38 -24.49
C LYS A 249 -14.42 5.12 -24.33
N GLU A 250 -14.31 4.19 -25.27
CA GLU A 250 -14.98 2.87 -25.19
C GLU A 250 -14.43 1.99 -24.06
N ALA A 251 -13.19 2.19 -23.66
CA ALA A 251 -12.57 1.53 -22.50
C ALA A 251 -12.82 2.29 -21.18
N GLY A 252 -13.93 3.03 -21.09
CA GLY A 252 -14.42 3.67 -19.86
C GLY A 252 -15.45 2.84 -19.10
N GLY A 253 -16.02 3.43 -18.05
CA GLY A 253 -17.04 2.81 -17.20
C GLY A 253 -16.55 2.36 -15.83
N PRO A 254 -17.47 1.98 -14.92
CA PRO A 254 -17.14 1.70 -13.53
C PRO A 254 -16.25 0.47 -13.35
N THR A 255 -16.45 -0.56 -14.18
CA THR A 255 -15.70 -1.83 -14.09
C THR A 255 -15.66 -2.48 -15.47
N LEU A 256 -14.49 -3.01 -15.82
CA LEU A 256 -14.21 -3.75 -17.05
C LEU A 256 -13.52 -5.07 -16.72
N MET A 257 -13.63 -6.06 -17.61
CA MET A 257 -12.79 -7.24 -17.57
C MET A 257 -11.51 -7.04 -18.38
N SER A 258 -10.38 -7.52 -17.89
CA SER A 258 -9.08 -7.43 -18.57
C SER A 258 -9.08 -8.08 -19.97
N SER A 259 -10.01 -9.00 -20.21
CA SER A 259 -10.22 -9.71 -21.45
C SER A 259 -11.14 -9.00 -22.45
N ASP A 260 -11.84 -7.94 -22.05
CA ASP A 260 -12.81 -7.25 -22.90
C ASP A 260 -12.16 -6.66 -24.15
N ALA A 261 -12.88 -6.73 -25.28
CA ALA A 261 -12.36 -6.24 -26.56
C ALA A 261 -11.99 -4.75 -26.50
N THR A 262 -12.76 -3.93 -25.79
CA THR A 262 -12.49 -2.50 -25.56
C THR A 262 -11.19 -2.28 -24.79
N VAL A 263 -10.94 -3.09 -23.75
CA VAL A 263 -9.67 -3.07 -22.99
C VAL A 263 -8.50 -3.52 -23.86
N ARG A 264 -8.67 -4.56 -24.70
CA ARG A 264 -7.61 -5.00 -25.62
C ARG A 264 -7.28 -3.97 -26.68
N ALA A 265 -8.28 -3.23 -27.17
CA ALA A 265 -8.11 -2.23 -28.21
C ALA A 265 -7.12 -1.12 -27.81
N VAL A 266 -7.09 -0.78 -26.51
CA VAL A 266 -6.19 0.25 -25.97
C VAL A 266 -4.83 -0.27 -25.51
N LYS A 267 -4.55 -1.58 -25.67
CA LYS A 267 -3.27 -2.25 -25.39
C LYS A 267 -2.58 -1.79 -24.09
N PRO A 268 -3.26 -1.84 -22.94
CA PRO A 268 -2.77 -1.21 -21.74
C PRO A 268 -1.57 -1.96 -21.15
N ILE A 269 -0.69 -1.20 -20.51
CA ILE A 269 0.52 -1.69 -19.83
C ILE A 269 0.51 -1.29 -18.36
N VAL A 270 1.21 -2.06 -17.52
CA VAL A 270 1.39 -1.74 -16.10
C VAL A 270 2.23 -0.47 -15.95
N ALA A 271 1.66 0.57 -15.33
CA ALA A 271 2.35 1.83 -15.01
C ALA A 271 2.74 1.94 -13.53
N GLU A 272 2.10 1.16 -12.66
CA GLU A 272 2.32 1.18 -11.22
C GLU A 272 1.97 -0.18 -10.62
N ILE A 273 2.76 -0.59 -9.64
CA ILE A 273 2.53 -1.77 -8.82
C ILE A 273 2.56 -1.33 -7.36
N LEU A 274 1.50 -1.68 -6.62
CA LEU A 274 1.39 -1.44 -5.19
C LEU A 274 1.39 -2.78 -4.46
N ILE A 275 2.21 -2.86 -3.42
CA ILE A 275 2.37 -4.03 -2.55
C ILE A 275 1.99 -3.61 -1.13
N GLY A 276 0.80 -4.01 -0.68
CA GLY A 276 0.24 -3.60 0.62
C GLY A 276 0.13 -4.72 1.65
N TYR A 277 -0.05 -4.36 2.94
CA TYR A 277 -0.19 -5.29 4.08
C TYR A 277 -1.41 -5.01 4.97
#